data_AF-A0AA39Y1K8-F1
#
_entry.id   AF-A0AA39Y1K8-F1
#
_cell.length_a   1.000
_cell.length_b   1.000
_cell.length_c   1.000
_cell.angle_alpha   90.00
_cell.angle_beta   90.00
_cell.angle_gamma   90.00
#
_symmetry.space_group_name_H-M   'P 1'
#
loop_
_entity.id
_entity.type
_entity.pdbx_description
1 polymer ?
#
loop_
_entity_poly.entity_id
_entity_poly.type
_entity_poly.pdbx_seq_one_letter_code
_entity_poly.pdbx_strand_id
1 'polypeptide(L)'
;MTVDIKDLDAHEQPSEELKAKWKTYSKTEQNDLINSGEIDDLECTEKTAEFCLAGTIPVERLNNSFKHITPPGETPVQVEKEAPIYYHPLLPGLLLVPSVVPPEPLTIKQVLERKLHWVTLGGQYDWTTRIYPGSQPPEFPRDVALFLEELFPETLAQAAIVNFYTPGDTMMMHRDVSEETDKGLISVSIGCDSLFMIAPNDVGKMTEEEKKAMDGRGYLLLRMRSGDVLYMTKESRFAWHGVPKVLKGTCPEYLEDWPAEEGKFEGWRGWMRNKRINLNVRQMRD
;
A
#
# COMPACT_ATOMS: atom_id res chain seq x y z
N MET A 1 -0.99 26.65 -1.74
CA MET A 1 -0.33 26.69 -0.43
C MET A 1 0.17 25.30 -0.15
N THR A 2 1.44 25.11 0.18
CA THR A 2 1.98 23.82 0.60
C THR A 2 1.36 23.47 1.95
N VAL A 3 0.65 22.34 2.04
CA VAL A 3 0.05 21.84 3.27
C VAL A 3 1.16 21.30 4.17
N ASP A 4 1.26 21.78 5.41
CA ASP A 4 2.16 21.23 6.43
C ASP A 4 1.43 20.08 7.15
N ILE A 5 2.12 18.96 7.37
CA ILE A 5 1.56 17.81 8.08
C ILE A 5 1.08 18.17 9.49
N LYS A 6 1.72 19.16 10.13
CA LYS A 6 1.40 19.61 11.49
C LYS A 6 0.09 20.39 11.57
N ASP A 7 -0.40 20.89 10.45
CA ASP A 7 -1.67 21.62 10.37
C ASP A 7 -2.87 20.69 10.13
N LEU A 8 -2.63 19.38 9.92
CA LEU A 8 -3.67 18.39 9.65
C LEU A 8 -4.09 17.64 10.92
N ASP A 9 -5.40 17.50 11.11
CA ASP A 9 -5.96 16.73 12.22
C ASP A 9 -6.12 15.26 11.84
N ALA A 10 -5.46 14.37 12.59
CA ALA A 10 -5.58 12.92 12.47
C ALA A 10 -6.99 12.41 12.79
N HIS A 11 -7.81 13.19 13.51
CA HIS A 11 -9.20 12.87 13.84
C HIS A 11 -10.22 13.38 12.81
N GLU A 12 -9.81 14.26 11.90
CA GLU A 12 -10.68 14.78 10.85
C GLU A 12 -11.32 13.64 10.07
N GLN A 13 -12.59 13.83 9.71
CA GLN A 13 -13.35 12.86 8.95
C GLN A 13 -13.45 13.26 7.49
N PRO A 14 -13.45 12.31 6.55
CA PRO A 14 -13.70 12.61 5.15
C PRO A 14 -15.12 13.17 4.96
N SER A 15 -15.35 13.83 3.83
CA SER A 15 -16.68 14.34 3.48
C SER A 15 -17.70 13.20 3.38
N GLU A 16 -18.97 13.51 3.64
CA GLU A 16 -20.06 12.52 3.53
C GLU A 16 -20.20 11.96 2.11
N GLU A 17 -19.89 12.77 1.09
CA GLU A 17 -19.86 12.31 -0.31
C GLU A 17 -18.78 11.24 -0.52
N LEU A 18 -17.57 11.48 -0.03
CA LEU A 18 -16.46 10.55 -0.17
C LEU A 18 -16.71 9.25 0.61
N LYS A 19 -17.28 9.36 1.82
CA LYS A 19 -17.74 8.20 2.60
C LYS A 19 -18.82 7.41 1.87
N ALA A 20 -19.78 8.08 1.23
CA ALA A 20 -20.84 7.43 0.48
C ALA A 20 -20.28 6.67 -0.73
N LYS A 21 -19.38 7.30 -1.51
CA LYS A 21 -18.67 6.66 -2.64
C LYS A 21 -17.91 5.41 -2.19
N TRP A 22 -17.09 5.53 -1.14
CA TRP A 22 -16.39 4.38 -0.56
C TRP A 22 -17.34 3.26 -0.12
N LYS A 23 -18.46 3.62 0.53
CA LYS A 23 -19.46 2.66 1.02
C LYS A 23 -20.16 1.93 -0.11
N THR A 24 -20.37 2.58 -1.26
CA THR A 24 -20.85 1.92 -2.47
C THR A 24 -19.90 0.79 -2.85
N TYR A 25 -18.61 1.07 -3.06
CA TYR A 25 -17.63 0.05 -3.43
C TYR A 25 -17.47 -1.05 -2.38
N SER A 26 -17.54 -0.71 -1.09
CA SER A 26 -17.49 -1.71 -0.02
C SER A 26 -18.64 -2.71 -0.10
N LYS A 27 -19.85 -2.24 -0.45
CA LYS A 27 -21.08 -3.05 -0.49
C LYS A 27 -21.34 -3.75 -1.82
N THR A 28 -20.86 -3.21 -2.94
CA THR A 28 -21.10 -3.82 -4.26
C THR A 28 -20.46 -5.21 -4.33
N GLU A 29 -21.14 -6.14 -4.99
CA GLU A 29 -20.62 -7.48 -5.19
C GLU A 29 -19.36 -7.45 -6.07
N GLN A 30 -18.43 -8.36 -5.80
CA GLN A 30 -17.12 -8.38 -6.45
C GLN A 30 -17.23 -8.48 -7.98
N ASN A 31 -18.10 -9.36 -8.49
CA ASN A 31 -18.26 -9.55 -9.93
C ASN A 31 -18.84 -8.30 -10.60
N ASP A 32 -19.76 -7.61 -9.94
CA ASP A 32 -20.35 -6.38 -10.47
C ASP A 32 -19.30 -5.26 -10.53
N LEU A 33 -18.43 -5.17 -9.52
CA LEU A 33 -17.31 -4.21 -9.52
C LEU A 33 -16.29 -4.47 -10.61
N ILE A 34 -15.87 -5.73 -10.78
CA ILE A 34 -14.89 -6.09 -11.81
C ILE A 34 -15.43 -5.75 -13.20
N ASN A 35 -16.74 -5.89 -13.41
CA ASN A 35 -17.39 -5.60 -14.69
C ASN A 35 -17.86 -4.13 -14.84
N SER A 36 -17.69 -3.29 -13.81
CA SER A 36 -18.22 -1.92 -13.80
C SER A 36 -17.47 -0.96 -14.72
N GLY A 37 -16.20 -1.24 -15.04
CA GLY A 37 -15.31 -0.29 -15.73
C GLY A 37 -14.82 0.87 -14.85
N GLU A 38 -15.16 0.89 -13.55
CA GLU A 38 -14.78 1.96 -12.63
C GLU A 38 -13.42 1.75 -11.94
N ILE A 39 -12.84 0.55 -12.08
CA ILE A 39 -11.55 0.21 -11.47
C ILE A 39 -10.42 0.78 -12.33
N ASP A 40 -9.51 1.50 -11.69
CA ASP A 40 -8.30 2.03 -12.28
C ASP A 40 -7.21 0.96 -12.19
N ASP A 41 -7.10 0.15 -13.26
CA ASP A 41 -6.24 -1.04 -13.30
C ASP A 41 -5.07 -0.85 -14.29
N LEU A 42 -3.84 -0.85 -13.78
CA LEU A 42 -2.62 -0.66 -14.58
C LEU A 42 -2.33 -1.82 -15.56
N GLU A 43 -2.97 -2.98 -15.39
CA GLU A 43 -2.89 -4.08 -16.37
C GLU A 43 -3.96 -3.98 -17.47
N CYS A 44 -4.93 -3.06 -17.33
CA CYS A 44 -5.94 -2.81 -18.34
C CYS A 44 -5.51 -1.66 -19.24
N THR A 45 -5.14 -1.95 -20.49
CA THR A 45 -4.59 -0.96 -21.44
C THR A 45 -5.40 0.34 -21.55
N GLU A 46 -6.73 0.25 -21.52
CA GLU A 46 -7.61 1.43 -21.59
C GLU A 46 -7.47 2.32 -20.36
N LYS A 47 -7.30 1.73 -19.17
CA LYS A 47 -7.12 2.44 -17.91
C LYS A 47 -5.70 2.93 -17.70
N THR A 48 -4.69 2.14 -18.10
CA THR A 48 -3.29 2.56 -18.04
C THR A 48 -3.02 3.82 -18.87
N ALA A 49 -3.82 4.09 -19.91
CA ALA A 49 -3.73 5.32 -20.71
C ALA A 49 -4.08 6.60 -19.92
N GLU A 50 -4.79 6.49 -18.79
CA GLU A 50 -5.07 7.61 -17.87
C GLU A 50 -3.86 7.91 -16.96
N PHE A 51 -2.88 7.00 -16.89
CA PHE A 51 -1.65 7.14 -16.11
C PHE A 51 -0.49 7.63 -16.97
N CYS A 52 0.44 8.32 -16.32
CA CYS A 52 1.66 8.81 -16.93
C CYS A 52 2.86 8.04 -16.38
N LEU A 53 3.82 7.71 -17.26
CA LEU A 53 5.09 7.12 -16.85
C LEU A 53 5.96 8.21 -16.19
N ALA A 54 6.25 8.07 -14.90
CA ALA A 54 7.15 8.96 -14.15
C ALA A 54 8.63 8.61 -14.39
N GLY A 55 8.93 7.32 -14.62
CA GLY A 55 10.28 6.81 -14.78
C GLY A 55 10.33 5.29 -14.60
N THR A 56 11.53 4.76 -14.33
CA THR A 56 11.74 3.33 -14.06
C THR A 56 12.68 3.14 -12.87
N ILE A 57 12.55 2.02 -12.16
CA ILE A 57 13.55 1.52 -11.20
C ILE A 57 14.51 0.62 -11.99
N PRO A 58 15.83 0.95 -12.06
CA PRO A 58 16.79 0.17 -12.81
C PRO A 58 16.95 -1.25 -12.29
N VAL A 59 17.25 -2.20 -13.18
CA VAL A 59 17.51 -3.62 -12.87
C VAL A 59 18.56 -3.77 -11.76
N GLU A 60 19.64 -3.00 -11.83
CA GLU A 60 20.72 -3.04 -10.82
C GLU A 60 20.18 -2.72 -9.42
N ARG A 61 19.34 -1.69 -9.30
CA ARG A 61 18.73 -1.27 -8.03
C ARG A 61 17.76 -2.33 -7.50
N LEU A 62 16.93 -2.90 -8.37
CA LEU A 62 16.04 -3.99 -8.02
C LEU A 62 16.83 -5.20 -7.49
N ASN A 63 17.83 -5.65 -8.23
CA ASN A 63 18.66 -6.79 -7.83
C ASN A 63 19.49 -6.52 -6.57
N ASN A 64 19.92 -5.28 -6.33
CA ASN A 64 20.55 -4.90 -5.07
C ASN A 64 19.57 -4.95 -3.91
N SER A 65 18.35 -4.43 -4.10
CA SER A 65 17.31 -4.45 -3.08
C SER A 65 16.96 -5.88 -2.65
N PHE A 66 16.82 -6.82 -3.59
CA PHE A 66 16.43 -8.20 -3.29
C PHE A 66 17.47 -8.94 -2.43
N LYS A 67 18.77 -8.62 -2.57
CA LYS A 67 19.82 -9.19 -1.71
C LYS A 67 19.59 -8.94 -0.22
N HIS A 68 18.86 -7.87 0.13
CA HIS A 68 18.59 -7.53 1.53
C HIS A 68 17.52 -8.42 2.17
N ILE A 69 16.58 -8.92 1.38
CA ILE A 69 15.46 -9.76 1.83
C ILE A 69 15.65 -11.24 1.52
N THR A 70 16.66 -11.60 0.73
CA THR A 70 17.03 -13.01 0.50
C THR A 70 17.57 -13.65 1.78
N PRO A 71 17.03 -14.81 2.20
CA PRO A 71 17.54 -15.54 3.34
C PRO A 71 19.03 -15.95 3.19
N PRO A 72 19.81 -16.02 4.29
CA PRO A 72 21.19 -16.48 4.22
C PRO A 72 21.31 -17.90 3.64
N GLY A 73 22.12 -18.05 2.59
CA GLY A 73 22.35 -19.33 1.92
C GLY A 73 21.47 -19.58 0.69
N GLU A 74 20.52 -18.70 0.41
CA GLU A 74 19.70 -18.74 -0.79
C GLU A 74 20.24 -17.80 -1.87
N THR A 75 19.87 -18.05 -3.13
CA THR A 75 20.30 -17.21 -4.25
C THR A 75 19.28 -16.08 -4.42
N PRO A 76 19.71 -14.80 -4.41
CA PRO A 76 18.77 -13.69 -4.56
C PRO A 76 18.06 -13.74 -5.92
N VAL A 77 16.75 -13.49 -5.90
CA VAL A 77 15.97 -13.26 -7.13
C VAL A 77 16.67 -12.25 -8.01
N GLN A 78 16.82 -12.60 -9.29
CA GLN A 78 17.32 -11.68 -10.31
C GLN A 78 16.19 -11.32 -11.25
N VAL A 79 16.00 -10.02 -11.47
CA VAL A 79 15.12 -9.51 -12.51
C VAL A 79 15.93 -9.08 -13.73
N GLU A 80 15.32 -9.24 -14.90
CA GLU A 80 15.93 -8.88 -16.19
C GLU A 80 15.39 -7.56 -16.75
N LYS A 81 14.32 -7.04 -16.14
CA LYS A 81 13.57 -5.86 -16.62
C LYS A 81 13.47 -4.81 -15.52
N GLU A 82 13.53 -3.56 -15.94
CA GLU A 82 13.26 -2.42 -15.06
C GLU A 82 11.79 -2.39 -14.66
N ALA A 83 11.49 -1.86 -13.47
CA ALA A 83 10.12 -1.70 -13.00
C ALA A 83 9.61 -0.29 -13.38
N PRO A 84 8.48 -0.16 -14.10
CA PRO A 84 7.92 1.15 -14.42
C PRO A 84 7.35 1.82 -13.18
N ILE A 85 7.47 3.14 -13.11
CA ILE A 85 6.85 3.97 -12.07
C ILE A 85 5.77 4.81 -12.75
N TYR A 86 4.52 4.62 -12.36
CA TYR A 86 3.38 5.37 -12.87
C TYR A 86 2.93 6.44 -11.87
N TYR A 87 2.34 7.51 -12.37
CA TYR A 87 1.59 8.47 -11.56
C TYR A 87 0.28 8.84 -12.28
N HIS A 88 -0.67 9.37 -11.52
CA HIS A 88 -1.91 9.90 -12.07
C HIS A 88 -1.99 11.41 -11.79
N PRO A 89 -2.32 12.26 -12.78
CA PRO A 89 -2.37 13.72 -12.60
C PRO A 89 -3.33 14.21 -11.51
N LEU A 90 -4.39 13.44 -11.20
CA LEU A 90 -5.30 13.69 -10.08
C LEU A 90 -4.58 13.78 -8.73
N LEU A 91 -3.51 13.00 -8.54
CA LEU A 91 -2.80 12.89 -7.27
C LEU A 91 -1.29 13.07 -7.50
N PRO A 92 -0.81 14.32 -7.63
CA PRO A 92 0.61 14.61 -7.66
C PRO A 92 1.31 13.99 -6.44
N GLY A 93 2.48 13.39 -6.70
CA GLY A 93 3.25 12.68 -5.67
C GLY A 93 2.79 11.26 -5.38
N LEU A 94 1.69 10.77 -5.97
CA LEU A 94 1.33 9.36 -5.91
C LEU A 94 2.11 8.58 -6.96
N LEU A 95 2.94 7.64 -6.51
CA LEU A 95 3.74 6.78 -7.39
C LEU A 95 3.30 5.32 -7.23
N LEU A 96 2.96 4.67 -8.34
CA LEU A 96 2.62 3.25 -8.39
C LEU A 96 3.75 2.48 -9.04
N VAL A 97 4.21 1.43 -8.38
CA VAL A 97 5.25 0.55 -8.91
C VAL A 97 4.72 -0.88 -8.91
N PRO A 98 4.20 -1.37 -10.04
CA PRO A 98 3.55 -2.66 -10.10
C PRO A 98 4.56 -3.81 -10.02
N SER A 99 4.19 -4.88 -9.32
CA SER A 99 4.93 -6.16 -9.30
C SER A 99 6.43 -6.06 -8.95
N VAL A 100 6.80 -5.17 -8.02
CA VAL A 100 8.20 -4.98 -7.59
C VAL A 100 8.65 -6.01 -6.58
N VAL A 101 7.75 -6.43 -5.67
CA VAL A 101 8.11 -7.49 -4.71
C VAL A 101 8.11 -8.82 -5.47
N PRO A 102 9.22 -9.56 -5.45
CA PRO A 102 9.35 -10.79 -6.20
C PRO A 102 8.39 -11.85 -5.68
N PRO A 103 8.06 -12.86 -6.49
CA PRO A 103 7.12 -13.91 -6.10
C PRO A 103 7.68 -14.82 -5.00
N GLU A 104 8.96 -14.72 -4.62
CA GLU A 104 9.50 -15.54 -3.55
C GLU A 104 9.05 -15.04 -2.17
N PRO A 105 8.70 -15.95 -1.24
CA PRO A 105 8.04 -15.54 -0.01
C PRO A 105 8.96 -14.92 1.05
N LEU A 106 8.46 -13.87 1.71
CA LEU A 106 9.06 -13.28 2.91
C LEU A 106 8.95 -14.23 4.13
N THR A 107 9.86 -14.17 5.10
CA THR A 107 9.84 -15.09 6.27
C THR A 107 8.94 -14.59 7.40
N ILE A 108 8.02 -15.43 7.92
CA ILE A 108 6.92 -14.95 8.82
C ILE A 108 6.73 -15.83 10.08
N LYS A 109 7.82 -16.25 10.72
CA LYS A 109 7.72 -17.06 11.96
C LYS A 109 6.96 -16.37 13.11
N GLN A 110 6.89 -15.03 13.17
CA GLN A 110 6.36 -14.29 14.32
C GLN A 110 4.90 -13.83 14.20
N VAL A 111 4.31 -13.81 13.00
CA VAL A 111 2.96 -13.22 12.79
C VAL A 111 1.85 -14.26 12.89
N LEU A 112 2.13 -15.52 12.58
CA LEU A 112 1.10 -16.53 12.33
C LEU A 112 0.33 -16.94 13.59
N GLU A 113 0.91 -16.77 14.78
CA GLU A 113 0.38 -17.39 16.01
C GLU A 113 -0.91 -16.77 16.58
N ARG A 114 -1.46 -15.69 15.97
CA ARG A 114 -2.61 -14.96 16.52
C ARG A 114 -3.63 -14.57 15.45
N LYS A 115 -4.90 -14.39 15.85
CA LYS A 115 -5.96 -13.73 15.05
C LYS A 115 -5.66 -12.23 14.92
N LEU A 116 -4.50 -11.88 14.37
CA LEU A 116 -4.02 -10.52 14.25
C LEU A 116 -4.74 -9.83 13.12
N HIS A 117 -5.22 -8.63 13.40
CA HIS A 117 -5.70 -7.71 12.37
C HIS A 117 -4.55 -6.80 11.92
N TRP A 118 -3.60 -6.51 12.82
CA TRP A 118 -2.41 -5.73 12.51
C TRP A 118 -1.23 -6.04 13.45
N VAL A 119 -0.02 -5.64 13.04
CA VAL A 119 1.24 -5.64 13.82
C VAL A 119 2.02 -4.35 13.53
N THR A 120 2.71 -3.81 14.53
CA THR A 120 3.64 -2.67 14.38
C THR A 120 5.10 -3.13 14.35
N LEU A 121 5.91 -2.56 13.47
CA LEU A 121 7.36 -2.78 13.39
C LEU A 121 8.10 -1.46 13.63
N GLY A 122 9.22 -1.48 14.36
CA GLY A 122 9.95 -0.27 14.73
C GLY A 122 9.12 0.65 15.62
N GLY A 123 8.87 1.89 15.17
CA GLY A 123 7.99 2.85 15.83
C GLY A 123 6.61 2.29 16.18
N GLN A 124 6.19 2.50 17.42
CA GLN A 124 4.95 1.95 17.95
C GLN A 124 3.85 3.02 17.88
N TYR A 125 2.84 2.79 17.04
CA TYR A 125 1.72 3.70 16.89
C TYR A 125 0.73 3.55 18.05
N ASP A 126 0.37 4.66 18.71
CA ASP A 126 -0.70 4.67 19.71
C ASP A 126 -2.04 4.97 19.05
N TRP A 127 -2.90 3.96 18.96
CA TRP A 127 -4.23 4.05 18.34
C TRP A 127 -5.20 4.96 19.09
N THR A 128 -5.00 5.16 20.39
CA THR A 128 -5.88 5.96 21.24
C THR A 128 -5.62 7.43 21.00
N THR A 129 -4.35 7.82 21.02
CA THR A 129 -3.91 9.20 20.89
C THR A 129 -3.50 9.58 19.47
N ARG A 130 -3.41 8.62 18.56
CA ARG A 130 -3.02 8.79 17.14
C ARG A 130 -1.68 9.51 16.97
N ILE A 131 -0.70 9.14 17.79
CA ILE A 131 0.65 9.70 17.75
C ILE A 131 1.70 8.60 17.88
N TYR A 132 2.93 8.91 17.45
CA TYR A 132 4.11 8.14 17.81
C TYR A 132 4.71 8.65 19.13
N PRO A 133 4.81 7.82 20.18
CA PRO A 133 5.41 8.22 21.44
C PRO A 133 6.85 8.74 21.28
N GLY A 134 7.27 9.62 22.18
CA GLY A 134 8.65 10.14 22.22
C GLY A 134 9.68 9.16 22.80
N SER A 135 9.25 8.02 23.32
CA SER A 135 10.15 6.97 23.83
C SER A 135 10.93 6.30 22.70
N GLN A 136 12.13 5.77 23.02
CA GLN A 136 12.92 5.00 22.05
C GLN A 136 12.11 3.80 21.53
N PRO A 137 11.87 3.70 20.21
CA PRO A 137 11.14 2.59 19.65
C PRO A 137 12.02 1.32 19.58
N PRO A 138 11.40 0.13 19.47
CA PRO A 138 12.09 -1.07 19.00
C PRO A 138 12.83 -0.82 17.69
N GLU A 139 13.87 -1.61 17.42
CA GLU A 139 14.57 -1.55 16.13
C GLU A 139 13.65 -2.01 15.00
N PHE A 140 13.69 -1.29 13.88
CA PHE A 140 12.99 -1.69 12.66
C PHE A 140 13.75 -2.85 11.99
N PRO A 141 13.07 -3.87 11.44
CA PRO A 141 13.73 -4.99 10.75
C PRO A 141 14.65 -4.52 9.62
N ARG A 142 15.96 -4.78 9.78
CA ARG A 142 17.02 -4.20 8.95
C ARG A 142 16.95 -4.66 7.49
N ASP A 143 16.61 -5.92 7.26
CA ASP A 143 16.38 -6.49 5.94
C ASP A 143 15.30 -5.73 5.16
N VAL A 144 14.14 -5.53 5.80
CA VAL A 144 13.02 -4.78 5.23
C VAL A 144 13.38 -3.30 5.03
N ALA A 145 14.07 -2.68 6.00
CA ALA A 145 14.53 -1.29 5.87
C ALA A 145 15.44 -1.11 4.66
N LEU A 146 16.49 -1.91 4.55
CA LEU A 146 17.45 -1.80 3.44
C LEU A 146 16.80 -2.07 2.09
N PHE A 147 15.89 -3.04 2.00
CA PHE A 147 15.12 -3.30 0.77
C PHE A 147 14.32 -2.08 0.33
N LEU A 148 13.56 -1.46 1.24
CA LEU A 148 12.69 -0.35 0.91
C LEU A 148 13.44 0.98 0.71
N GLU A 149 14.49 1.23 1.49
CA GLU A 149 15.33 2.43 1.35
C GLU A 149 16.14 2.41 0.05
N GLU A 150 16.53 1.24 -0.46
CA GLU A 150 17.15 1.12 -1.79
C GLU A 150 16.16 1.51 -2.90
N LEU A 151 14.89 1.12 -2.78
CA LEU A 151 13.84 1.42 -3.77
C LEU A 151 13.32 2.86 -3.67
N PHE A 152 13.15 3.37 -2.45
CA PHE A 152 12.53 4.66 -2.13
C PHE A 152 13.45 5.47 -1.19
N PRO A 153 14.60 5.95 -1.68
CA PRO A 153 15.68 6.49 -0.85
C PRO A 153 15.35 7.80 -0.14
N GLU A 154 14.22 8.43 -0.46
CA GLU A 154 13.76 9.65 0.20
C GLU A 154 13.04 9.38 1.53
N THR A 155 12.77 8.12 1.88
CA THR A 155 12.05 7.71 3.10
C THR A 155 12.83 6.67 3.87
N LEU A 156 13.16 6.97 5.12
CA LEU A 156 13.79 6.03 6.05
C LEU A 156 12.73 5.14 6.73
N ALA A 157 13.00 3.85 6.82
CA ALA A 157 12.09 2.89 7.42
C ALA A 157 12.21 2.90 8.96
N GLN A 158 11.42 3.76 9.61
CA GLN A 158 11.44 3.92 11.07
C GLN A 158 10.26 3.24 11.78
N ALA A 159 9.10 3.19 11.13
CA ALA A 159 7.90 2.54 11.65
C ALA A 159 7.13 1.86 10.53
N ALA A 160 6.42 0.79 10.86
CA ALA A 160 5.46 0.21 9.94
C ALA A 160 4.24 -0.35 10.63
N ILE A 161 3.11 -0.33 9.92
CA ILE A 161 1.89 -1.04 10.29
C ILE A 161 1.67 -2.13 9.24
N VAL A 162 1.72 -3.37 9.68
CA VAL A 162 1.39 -4.56 8.88
C VAL A 162 -0.08 -4.88 9.14
N ASN A 163 -0.93 -4.74 8.13
CA ASN A 163 -2.35 -5.06 8.20
C ASN A 163 -2.62 -6.42 7.54
N PHE A 164 -3.50 -7.21 8.17
CA PHE A 164 -3.97 -8.50 7.66
C PHE A 164 -5.45 -8.40 7.34
N TYR A 165 -5.78 -8.64 6.08
CA TYR A 165 -7.15 -8.60 5.59
C TYR A 165 -7.57 -9.97 5.02
N THR A 166 -8.86 -10.24 5.10
CA THR A 166 -9.58 -11.34 4.49
C THR A 166 -10.71 -10.74 3.63
N PRO A 167 -11.22 -11.42 2.60
CA PRO A 167 -12.43 -10.98 1.91
C PRO A 167 -13.58 -10.69 2.90
N GLY A 168 -14.08 -9.46 2.85
CA GLY A 168 -15.07 -8.92 3.79
C GLY A 168 -14.48 -7.86 4.74
N ASP A 169 -13.18 -7.88 4.99
CA ASP A 169 -12.50 -6.82 5.74
C ASP A 169 -12.37 -5.56 4.89
N THR A 170 -12.44 -4.41 5.57
CA THR A 170 -12.37 -3.09 4.94
C THR A 170 -11.59 -2.12 5.81
N MET A 171 -10.96 -1.12 5.19
CA MET A 171 -10.39 0.03 5.87
C MET A 171 -11.11 1.30 5.41
N MET A 172 -11.76 1.99 6.35
CA MET A 172 -12.46 3.25 6.07
C MET A 172 -11.50 4.31 5.52
N MET A 173 -12.06 5.27 4.79
CA MET A 173 -11.30 6.45 4.34
C MET A 173 -10.70 7.19 5.53
N HIS A 174 -9.38 7.40 5.51
CA HIS A 174 -8.60 8.11 6.53
C HIS A 174 -7.39 8.81 5.89
N ARG A 175 -6.58 9.47 6.70
CA ARG A 175 -5.26 10.00 6.34
C ARG A 175 -4.25 9.54 7.38
N ASP A 176 -3.01 9.34 6.95
CA ASP A 176 -1.88 9.12 7.85
C ASP A 176 -1.20 10.48 8.09
N VAL A 177 -1.45 11.13 9.23
CA VAL A 177 -0.88 12.46 9.53
C VAL A 177 -0.32 12.53 10.96
N SER A 178 0.12 11.39 11.47
CA SER A 178 0.57 11.25 12.86
C SER A 178 2.09 11.38 13.01
N GLU A 179 2.81 11.44 11.89
CA GLU A 179 4.26 11.60 11.81
C GLU A 179 4.66 13.08 11.96
N GLU A 180 5.88 13.36 12.39
CA GLU A 180 6.40 14.73 12.56
C GLU A 180 7.04 15.30 11.28
N THR A 181 7.16 14.46 10.24
CA THR A 181 7.77 14.75 8.95
C THR A 181 6.83 14.38 7.80
N ASP A 182 6.98 15.04 6.66
CA ASP A 182 6.17 14.86 5.44
C ASP A 182 6.77 13.86 4.44
N LYS A 183 7.80 13.10 4.87
CA LYS A 183 8.40 12.03 4.07
C LYS A 183 7.35 11.03 3.60
N GLY A 184 7.65 10.44 2.46
CA GLY A 184 6.72 9.56 1.78
C GLY A 184 6.33 8.33 2.60
N LEU A 185 5.18 7.76 2.28
CA LEU A 185 4.67 6.53 2.88
C LEU A 185 4.71 5.41 1.83
N ILE A 186 5.36 4.30 2.16
CA ILE A 186 5.53 3.15 1.26
C ILE A 186 4.55 2.06 1.67
N SER A 187 3.60 1.72 0.81
CA SER A 187 2.56 0.71 1.04
C SER A 187 2.77 -0.48 0.10
N VAL A 188 3.20 -1.60 0.66
CA VAL A 188 3.49 -2.85 -0.06
C VAL A 188 2.31 -3.80 0.05
N SER A 189 1.96 -4.47 -1.06
CA SER A 189 0.81 -5.38 -1.17
C SER A 189 1.24 -6.82 -1.41
N ILE A 190 0.73 -7.78 -0.63
CA ILE A 190 1.05 -9.22 -0.79
C ILE A 190 -0.24 -10.05 -0.61
N GLY A 191 -0.46 -11.05 -1.47
CA GLY A 191 -1.61 -11.95 -1.40
C GLY A 191 -2.78 -11.51 -2.27
N CYS A 192 -4.02 -11.67 -1.78
CA CYS A 192 -5.21 -11.29 -2.55
C CYS A 192 -5.17 -9.81 -2.99
N ASP A 193 -5.70 -9.58 -4.19
CA ASP A 193 -5.94 -8.24 -4.70
C ASP A 193 -6.86 -7.44 -3.77
N SER A 194 -6.68 -6.12 -3.73
CA SER A 194 -7.65 -5.22 -3.13
C SER A 194 -7.98 -4.05 -4.03
N LEU A 195 -9.14 -3.46 -3.83
CA LEU A 195 -9.43 -2.11 -4.29
C LEU A 195 -8.95 -1.12 -3.23
N PHE A 196 -8.19 -0.12 -3.66
CA PHE A 196 -7.69 0.98 -2.85
C PHE A 196 -8.25 2.29 -3.42
N MET A 197 -9.10 2.95 -2.64
CA MET A 197 -9.69 4.22 -3.03
C MET A 197 -8.84 5.35 -2.47
N ILE A 198 -8.46 6.32 -3.31
CA ILE A 198 -7.67 7.48 -2.92
C ILE A 198 -8.17 8.76 -3.58
N ALA A 199 -8.24 9.84 -2.82
CA ALA A 199 -8.79 11.12 -3.24
C ALA A 199 -7.94 12.28 -2.67
N PRO A 200 -7.67 13.34 -3.45
CA PRO A 200 -6.93 14.50 -2.95
C PRO A 200 -7.54 15.10 -1.67
N ASN A 201 -6.70 15.74 -0.85
CA ASN A 201 -7.12 16.29 0.43
C ASN A 201 -8.24 17.34 0.29
N ASP A 202 -8.21 18.14 -0.79
CA ASP A 202 -9.11 19.26 -1.03
C ASP A 202 -10.24 18.96 -2.03
N VAL A 203 -10.60 17.69 -2.29
CA VAL A 203 -11.65 17.34 -3.27
C VAL A 203 -12.99 18.04 -3.03
N GLY A 204 -13.35 18.27 -1.76
CA GLY A 204 -14.57 19.02 -1.39
C GLY A 204 -14.52 20.52 -1.70
N LYS A 205 -13.33 21.06 -2.01
CA LYS A 205 -13.09 22.47 -2.34
C LYS A 205 -12.78 22.68 -3.83
N MET A 206 -12.66 21.60 -4.60
CA MET A 206 -12.43 21.69 -6.04
C MET A 206 -13.67 22.26 -6.73
N THR A 207 -13.43 23.16 -7.67
CA THR A 207 -14.44 23.70 -8.59
C THR A 207 -14.99 22.59 -9.48
N GLU A 208 -16.20 22.78 -10.01
CA GLU A 208 -16.80 21.80 -10.93
C GLU A 208 -15.99 21.68 -12.23
N GLU A 209 -15.29 22.75 -12.64
CA GLU A 209 -14.36 22.76 -13.75
C GLU A 209 -13.12 21.90 -13.46
N GLU A 210 -12.55 21.98 -12.27
CA GLU A 210 -11.42 21.14 -11.84
C GLU A 210 -11.84 19.66 -11.74
N LYS A 211 -13.04 19.37 -11.22
CA LYS A 211 -13.57 17.99 -11.19
C LYS A 211 -13.78 17.46 -12.61
N LYS A 212 -14.37 18.24 -13.52
CA LYS A 212 -14.59 17.83 -14.92
C LYS A 212 -13.29 17.60 -15.70
N ALA A 213 -12.25 18.38 -15.41
CA ALA A 213 -10.92 18.16 -15.96
C ALA A 213 -10.27 16.85 -15.48
N MET A 214 -10.83 16.20 -14.45
CA MET A 214 -10.34 14.99 -13.80
C MET A 214 -11.37 13.85 -13.84
N ASP A 215 -12.03 13.67 -15.00
CA ASP A 215 -13.05 12.63 -15.25
C ASP A 215 -14.29 12.72 -14.32
N GLY A 216 -14.47 13.83 -13.61
CA GLY A 216 -15.64 14.09 -12.75
C GLY A 216 -15.70 13.27 -11.45
N ARG A 217 -14.91 12.20 -11.31
CA ARG A 217 -14.93 11.31 -10.13
C ARG A 217 -14.33 11.97 -8.89
N GLY A 218 -13.18 12.64 -9.07
CA GLY A 218 -12.41 13.28 -7.99
C GLY A 218 -11.71 12.29 -7.04
N TYR A 219 -11.56 11.02 -7.46
CA TYR A 219 -10.82 9.97 -6.76
C TYR A 219 -10.33 8.93 -7.77
N LEU A 220 -9.41 8.06 -7.33
CA LEU A 220 -9.04 6.82 -8.01
C LEU A 220 -9.53 5.62 -7.20
N LEU A 221 -9.90 4.55 -7.89
CA LEU A 221 -10.18 3.24 -7.34
C LEU A 221 -9.19 2.23 -7.91
N LEU A 222 -8.00 2.20 -7.32
CA LEU A 222 -6.86 1.42 -7.78
C LEU A 222 -7.05 -0.06 -7.45
N ARG A 223 -6.77 -0.96 -8.40
CA ARG A 223 -6.61 -2.39 -8.10
C ARG A 223 -5.15 -2.67 -7.72
N MET A 224 -4.94 -3.07 -6.47
CA MET A 224 -3.62 -3.41 -5.92
C MET A 224 -3.45 -4.92 -5.87
N ARG A 225 -2.51 -5.46 -6.65
CA ARG A 225 -2.19 -6.90 -6.70
C ARG A 225 -1.07 -7.26 -5.72
N SER A 226 -0.83 -8.56 -5.55
CA SER A 226 0.38 -9.02 -4.88
C SER A 226 1.61 -8.53 -5.64
N GLY A 227 2.58 -7.96 -4.92
CA GLY A 227 3.80 -7.41 -5.50
C GLY A 227 3.77 -5.90 -5.73
N ASP A 228 2.58 -5.28 -5.76
CA ASP A 228 2.45 -3.86 -6.05
C ASP A 228 2.86 -3.01 -4.85
N VAL A 229 3.54 -1.90 -5.15
CA VAL A 229 3.92 -0.88 -4.18
C VAL A 229 3.27 0.46 -4.55
N LEU A 230 2.64 1.08 -3.56
CA LEU A 230 2.14 2.45 -3.63
C LEU A 230 3.05 3.34 -2.78
N TYR A 231 3.65 4.37 -3.36
CA TYR A 231 4.46 5.35 -2.65
C TYR A 231 3.75 6.71 -2.67
N MET A 232 3.27 7.13 -1.50
CA MET A 232 2.53 8.38 -1.31
C MET A 232 3.47 9.46 -0.78
N THR A 233 3.90 10.37 -1.64
CA THR A 233 4.75 11.52 -1.27
C THR A 233 4.06 12.85 -1.63
N LYS A 234 4.62 13.96 -1.15
CA LYS A 234 4.15 15.33 -1.41
C LYS A 234 2.64 15.46 -1.16
N GLU A 235 1.86 15.95 -2.14
CA GLU A 235 0.43 16.18 -1.99
C GLU A 235 -0.35 14.88 -1.70
N SER A 236 0.04 13.76 -2.30
CA SER A 236 -0.59 12.47 -2.05
C SER A 236 -0.35 11.92 -0.64
N ARG A 237 0.68 12.40 0.06
CA ARG A 237 0.98 12.01 1.45
C ARG A 237 -0.18 12.34 2.41
N PHE A 238 -0.96 13.34 2.06
CA PHE A 238 -2.09 13.86 2.82
C PHE A 238 -3.45 13.49 2.18
N ALA A 239 -3.45 12.65 1.15
CA ALA A 239 -4.68 12.25 0.47
C ALA A 239 -5.55 11.37 1.36
N TRP A 240 -6.87 11.53 1.21
CA TRP A 240 -7.84 10.61 1.81
C TRP A 240 -7.74 9.26 1.12
N HIS A 241 -7.64 8.18 1.88
CA HIS A 241 -7.54 6.85 1.28
C HIS A 241 -8.11 5.74 2.17
N GLY A 242 -8.46 4.62 1.55
CA GLY A 242 -9.01 3.46 2.25
C GLY A 242 -9.11 2.23 1.35
N VAL A 243 -9.45 1.10 1.97
CA VAL A 243 -9.58 -0.20 1.30
C VAL A 243 -11.04 -0.62 1.35
N PRO A 244 -11.85 -0.29 0.32
CA PRO A 244 -13.25 -0.70 0.30
C PRO A 244 -13.43 -2.21 0.13
N LYS A 245 -12.51 -2.93 -0.52
CA LYS A 245 -12.71 -4.35 -0.80
C LYS A 245 -11.41 -5.14 -0.98
N VAL A 246 -11.36 -6.33 -0.40
CA VAL A 246 -10.39 -7.39 -0.75
C VAL A 246 -11.08 -8.41 -1.65
N LEU A 247 -10.49 -8.67 -2.81
CA LEU A 247 -11.06 -9.55 -3.83
C LEU A 247 -10.75 -11.01 -3.46
N LYS A 248 -11.79 -11.82 -3.31
CA LYS A 248 -11.66 -13.24 -3.00
C LYS A 248 -11.15 -14.00 -4.21
N GLY A 249 -10.27 -14.98 -3.97
CA GLY A 249 -9.81 -15.93 -4.98
C GLY A 249 -8.79 -15.35 -5.97
N THR A 250 -8.13 -14.26 -5.60
CA THR A 250 -7.09 -13.59 -6.41
C THR A 250 -5.69 -13.71 -5.81
N CYS A 251 -5.52 -14.51 -4.74
CA CYS A 251 -4.18 -14.80 -4.23
C CYS A 251 -3.38 -15.53 -5.33
N PRO A 252 -2.14 -15.12 -5.63
CA PRO A 252 -1.30 -15.85 -6.57
C PRO A 252 -1.02 -17.28 -6.10
N GLU A 253 -1.02 -18.23 -7.03
CA GLU A 253 -0.83 -19.66 -6.75
C GLU A 253 0.43 -19.95 -5.93
N TYR A 254 1.54 -19.27 -6.25
CA TYR A 254 2.83 -19.43 -5.57
C TYR A 254 2.80 -18.97 -4.10
N LEU A 255 1.85 -18.11 -3.70
CA LEU A 255 1.67 -17.68 -2.30
C LEU A 255 0.63 -18.49 -1.55
N GLU A 256 -0.26 -19.22 -2.24
CA GLU A 256 -1.44 -19.82 -1.60
C GLU A 256 -1.10 -20.68 -0.39
N ASP A 257 -0.06 -21.49 -0.55
CA ASP A 257 0.38 -22.45 0.46
C ASP A 257 1.40 -21.86 1.43
N TRP A 258 2.00 -20.72 1.11
CA TRP A 258 2.87 -20.01 2.04
C TRP A 258 2.09 -19.67 3.33
N PRO A 259 2.69 -19.85 4.51
CA PRO A 259 4.11 -20.13 4.79
C PRO A 259 4.51 -21.60 4.88
N ALA A 260 3.65 -22.54 4.46
CA ALA A 260 3.93 -23.96 4.53
C ALA A 260 4.90 -24.44 3.43
N GLU A 261 6.19 -24.40 3.73
CA GLU A 261 7.26 -24.75 2.81
C GLU A 261 8.34 -25.59 3.50
N GLU A 262 8.89 -26.57 2.77
CA GLU A 262 9.99 -27.44 3.22
C GLU A 262 9.73 -28.12 4.59
N GLY A 263 8.48 -28.46 4.89
CA GLY A 263 8.08 -29.07 6.16
C GLY A 263 8.02 -28.10 7.35
N LYS A 264 8.25 -26.79 7.12
CA LYS A 264 8.03 -25.73 8.11
C LYS A 264 6.61 -25.20 7.97
N PHE A 265 6.00 -24.82 9.09
CA PHE A 265 4.67 -24.17 9.13
C PHE A 265 3.53 -24.91 8.41
N GLU A 266 3.62 -26.23 8.24
CA GLU A 266 2.62 -27.05 7.53
C GLU A 266 1.17 -26.86 8.00
N GLY A 267 0.97 -26.55 9.29
CA GLY A 267 -0.35 -26.23 9.84
C GLY A 267 -1.01 -24.96 9.26
N TRP A 268 -0.24 -24.15 8.52
CA TRP A 268 -0.66 -22.90 7.88
C TRP A 268 -0.79 -23.03 6.36
N ARG A 269 -0.69 -24.25 5.81
CA ARG A 269 -0.88 -24.48 4.38
C ARG A 269 -2.24 -23.95 3.93
N GLY A 270 -2.24 -23.19 2.85
CA GLY A 270 -3.45 -22.58 2.30
C GLY A 270 -3.92 -21.32 3.03
N TRP A 271 -3.18 -20.83 4.04
CA TRP A 271 -3.57 -19.66 4.82
C TRP A 271 -3.70 -18.41 3.95
N MET A 272 -2.78 -18.22 2.99
CA MET A 272 -2.77 -17.04 2.12
C MET A 272 -3.87 -17.01 1.06
N ARG A 273 -4.50 -18.15 0.73
CA ARG A 273 -5.55 -18.24 -0.31
C ARG A 273 -6.65 -17.19 -0.20
N ASN A 274 -6.94 -16.75 1.02
CA ASN A 274 -7.93 -15.72 1.32
C ASN A 274 -7.35 -14.65 2.25
N LYS A 275 -6.06 -14.31 2.09
CA LYS A 275 -5.41 -13.27 2.89
C LYS A 275 -4.75 -12.25 1.98
N ARG A 276 -4.77 -11.04 2.48
CA ARG A 276 -3.97 -9.93 1.97
C ARG A 276 -3.17 -9.36 3.13
N ILE A 277 -1.88 -9.18 2.91
CA ILE A 277 -0.98 -8.50 3.82
C ILE A 277 -0.63 -7.16 3.19
N ASN A 278 -0.69 -6.10 3.99
CA ASN A 278 -0.28 -4.78 3.58
C ASN A 278 0.70 -4.18 4.59
N LEU A 279 1.91 -3.89 4.15
CA LEU A 279 2.97 -3.29 4.96
C LEU A 279 3.05 -1.79 4.61
N ASN A 280 2.67 -0.92 5.55
CA ASN A 280 2.78 0.54 5.41
C ASN A 280 3.97 1.04 6.21
N VAL A 281 5.07 1.37 5.53
CA VAL A 281 6.32 1.87 6.11
C VAL A 281 6.36 3.39 6.02
N ARG A 282 6.86 4.01 7.09
CA ARG A 282 6.91 5.45 7.24
C ARG A 282 8.12 5.90 8.05
N GLN A 283 8.56 7.12 7.75
CA GLN A 283 9.51 7.86 8.56
C GLN A 283 8.72 8.73 9.56
N MET A 284 9.00 8.60 10.85
CA MET A 284 8.28 9.34 11.89
C MET A 284 8.91 10.72 12.13
N ARG A 285 10.24 10.82 12.02
CA ARG A 285 11.05 12.01 12.33
C ARG A 285 12.25 12.10 11.39
N ASP A 286 12.79 13.31 11.19
CA ASP A 286 13.99 13.57 10.38
C ASP A 286 15.27 12.97 10.96
#